data_AF-A0AAV7GI44-F1
#
_entry.id   AF-A0AAV7GI44-F1
#
_cell.length_a   1.000
_cell.length_b   1.000
_cell.length_c   1.000
_cell.angle_alpha   90.00
_cell.angle_beta   90.00
_cell.angle_gamma   90.00
#
_symmetry.space_group_name_H-M   'P 1'
#
loop_
_entity.id
_entity.type
_entity.pdbx_description
1 polymer ?
#
loop_
_entity_poly.entity_id
_entity_poly.type
_entity_poly.pdbx_seq_one_letter_code
_entity_poly.pdbx_strand_id
1 'polypeptide(L)'
;MAPPPPPPPPPPPAGSSALDALQFLSTALSQRGPYALPYAEETKWLIRQHLVSLIEAYPSLHPQTSSFTHNDGRTVNLLQADGTIPIVFGNVFYNIPLSIWLIERYPLSPPSVFLNPTTQMVVKANHLHVDRSGCVRVPYLQNWVYPSSNLVDLVRSLSQIFSNDPPLFSRQNPNPNPPPNPIPSPPPNASRIFSSLSPYASRLQGRLTEDANEVFRRNAINKIIEAVLADIAGLHKAREAEIEGLFATQAELRRREQELACGVREMSEEKEGLEQQLQLVLMNMNLLEGWVRQNEGKWPHEFDVDNVFQPADVLSRQLLECTAADLAVEDTIYSLDKAMQEGSIPSDMYLKNVRALSREQFFHRALETRCELHVCRLRSQAWPLGHRIMLHRRLVGYLNLYGSKKCYFYPIVYIIVVLGFGNVACNVQSFCVI
;
A
#
# COMPACT_ATOMS: atom_id res chain seq x y z
N MET A 1 -2.72 -37.51 -17.57
CA MET A 1 -1.29 -37.12 -17.57
C MET A 1 -1.22 -35.68 -17.14
N ALA A 2 -0.73 -35.41 -15.93
CA ALA A 2 -0.46 -34.05 -15.48
C ALA A 2 0.76 -33.50 -16.23
N PRO A 3 0.81 -32.20 -16.57
CA PRO A 3 1.99 -31.61 -17.21
C PRO A 3 3.18 -31.64 -16.24
N PRO A 4 4.41 -31.82 -16.74
CA PRO A 4 5.60 -31.84 -15.90
C PRO A 4 5.85 -30.46 -15.27
N PRO A 5 6.41 -30.41 -14.05
CA PRO A 5 6.76 -29.15 -13.40
C PRO A 5 7.83 -28.40 -14.21
N PRO A 6 7.80 -27.05 -14.19
CA PRO A 6 8.79 -26.23 -14.88
C PRO A 6 10.20 -26.47 -14.29
N PRO A 7 11.26 -26.35 -15.12
CA PRO A 7 12.63 -26.52 -14.65
C PRO A 7 12.98 -25.46 -13.60
N PRO A 8 13.75 -25.80 -12.56
CA PRO A 8 14.23 -24.83 -11.59
C PRO A 8 15.14 -23.79 -12.26
N PRO A 9 15.14 -22.54 -11.77
CA PRO A 9 16.04 -21.51 -12.30
C PRO A 9 17.51 -21.94 -12.14
N PRO A 10 18.40 -21.52 -13.06
CA PRO A 10 19.80 -21.91 -13.03
C PRO A 10 20.48 -21.42 -11.73
N PRO A 11 21.36 -22.22 -11.12
CA PRO A 11 22.13 -21.77 -9.96
C PRO A 11 23.03 -20.60 -10.36
N PRO A 12 23.19 -19.57 -9.50
CA PRO A 12 24.02 -18.42 -9.81
C PRO A 12 25.50 -18.85 -9.98
N PRO A 13 26.22 -18.34 -10.99
CA PRO A 13 27.65 -18.59 -11.14
C PRO A 13 28.43 -17.94 -10.00
N ALA A 14 29.40 -18.68 -9.47
CA ALA A 14 30.31 -18.21 -8.43
C ALA A 14 31.14 -17.01 -8.93
N GLY A 15 30.93 -15.85 -8.31
CA GLY A 15 31.60 -14.59 -8.64
C GLY A 15 30.68 -13.59 -9.34
N SER A 16 29.58 -13.19 -8.68
CA SER A 16 28.63 -12.22 -9.23
C SER A 16 29.23 -10.82 -9.22
N SER A 17 29.60 -10.31 -10.39
CA SER A 17 29.98 -8.91 -10.54
C SER A 17 28.75 -8.02 -10.32
N ALA A 18 28.93 -6.75 -9.90
CA ALA A 18 27.83 -5.78 -9.79
C ALA A 18 27.04 -5.65 -11.12
N LEU A 19 27.69 -5.97 -12.24
CA LEU A 19 27.12 -5.97 -13.58
C LEU A 19 26.14 -7.15 -13.79
N ASP A 20 26.45 -8.33 -13.26
CA ASP A 20 25.55 -9.49 -13.28
C ASP A 20 24.30 -9.25 -12.41
N ALA A 21 24.51 -8.62 -11.25
CA ALA A 21 23.42 -8.19 -10.37
C ALA A 21 22.50 -7.16 -11.06
N LEU A 22 23.08 -6.19 -11.78
CA LEU A 22 22.32 -5.22 -12.57
C LEU A 22 21.47 -5.88 -13.65
N GLN A 23 22.05 -6.84 -14.38
CA GLN A 23 21.35 -7.58 -15.41
C GLN A 23 20.19 -8.39 -14.81
N PHE A 24 20.44 -9.11 -13.72
CA PHE A 24 19.41 -9.85 -12.98
C PHE A 24 18.27 -8.93 -12.53
N LEU A 25 18.58 -7.81 -11.87
CA LEU A 25 17.57 -6.86 -11.37
C LEU A 25 16.74 -6.25 -12.50
N SER A 26 17.39 -5.91 -13.63
CA SER A 26 16.69 -5.41 -14.81
C SER A 26 15.71 -6.43 -15.35
N THR A 27 16.12 -7.70 -15.46
CA THR A 27 15.23 -8.79 -15.90
C THR A 27 14.10 -9.00 -14.90
N ALA A 28 14.40 -9.20 -13.62
CA ALA A 28 13.42 -9.51 -12.57
C ALA A 28 12.33 -8.41 -12.42
N LEU A 29 12.72 -7.14 -12.47
CA LEU A 29 11.77 -6.02 -12.34
C LEU A 29 10.96 -5.76 -13.61
N SER A 30 11.47 -6.16 -14.78
CA SER A 30 10.78 -6.04 -16.07
C SER A 30 9.81 -7.19 -16.38
N GLN A 31 9.85 -8.29 -15.62
CA GLN A 31 8.95 -9.42 -15.81
C GLN A 31 7.48 -9.00 -15.61
N ARG A 32 6.63 -9.45 -16.54
CA ARG A 32 5.17 -9.26 -16.50
C ARG A 32 4.47 -10.61 -16.38
N GLY A 33 3.25 -10.62 -15.86
CA GLY A 33 2.43 -11.82 -15.71
C GLY A 33 2.45 -12.39 -14.28
N PRO A 34 2.15 -13.69 -14.08
CA PRO A 34 1.94 -14.28 -12.76
C PRO A 34 3.21 -14.33 -11.88
N TYR A 35 4.38 -14.13 -12.48
CA TYR A 35 5.68 -14.07 -11.80
C TYR A 35 6.17 -12.64 -11.58
N ALA A 36 5.35 -11.62 -11.91
CA ALA A 36 5.71 -10.23 -11.71
C ALA A 36 5.84 -9.91 -10.22
N LEU A 37 6.89 -9.17 -9.87
CA LEU A 37 7.12 -8.71 -8.51
C LEU A 37 6.06 -7.64 -8.13
N PRO A 38 5.54 -7.66 -6.90
CA PRO A 38 4.44 -6.79 -6.45
C PRO A 38 4.92 -5.39 -6.05
N TYR A 39 5.72 -4.74 -6.89
CA TYR A 39 6.19 -3.36 -6.70
C TYR A 39 5.53 -2.42 -7.71
N ALA A 40 5.21 -1.20 -7.28
CA ALA A 40 4.68 -0.17 -8.16
C ALA A 40 5.72 0.24 -9.21
N GLU A 41 5.31 0.48 -10.46
CA GLU A 41 6.23 0.74 -11.59
C GLU A 41 7.19 1.91 -11.31
N GLU A 42 6.68 2.97 -10.69
CA GLU A 42 7.46 4.15 -10.30
C GLU A 42 8.54 3.85 -9.24
N THR A 43 8.35 2.82 -8.42
CA THR A 43 9.31 2.43 -7.37
C THR A 43 10.35 1.43 -7.84
N LYS A 44 10.10 0.69 -8.94
CA LYS A 44 11.02 -0.36 -9.43
C LYS A 44 12.40 0.20 -9.77
N TRP A 45 12.47 1.38 -10.37
CA TRP A 45 13.74 2.03 -10.69
C TRP A 45 14.53 2.38 -9.42
N LEU A 46 13.85 2.91 -8.40
CA LEU A 46 14.46 3.23 -7.09
C LEU A 46 14.96 1.97 -6.38
N ILE A 47 14.14 0.91 -6.36
CA ILE A 47 14.50 -0.40 -5.79
C ILE A 47 15.78 -0.94 -6.44
N ARG A 48 15.85 -0.88 -7.77
CA ARG A 48 17.05 -1.26 -8.52
C ARG A 48 18.26 -0.45 -8.07
N GLN A 49 18.15 0.88 -8.02
CA GLN A 49 19.26 1.74 -7.62
C GLN A 49 19.73 1.44 -6.18
N HIS A 50 18.80 1.26 -5.24
CA HIS A 50 19.12 0.98 -3.84
C HIS A 50 19.82 -0.38 -3.67
N LEU A 51 19.36 -1.41 -4.38
CA LEU A 51 20.01 -2.73 -4.34
C LEU A 51 21.39 -2.72 -4.99
N VAL A 52 21.56 -2.02 -6.11
CA VAL A 52 22.86 -1.88 -6.77
C VAL A 52 23.85 -1.19 -5.83
N SER A 53 23.44 -0.07 -5.22
CA SER A 53 24.27 0.66 -4.25
C SER A 53 24.65 -0.21 -3.04
N LEU A 54 23.73 -1.09 -2.60
CA LEU A 54 23.98 -2.05 -1.53
C LEU A 54 25.03 -3.10 -1.92
N ILE A 55 24.93 -3.67 -3.12
CA ILE A 55 25.83 -4.72 -3.62
C ILE A 55 27.22 -4.16 -3.92
N GLU A 56 27.31 -2.93 -4.42
CA GLU A 56 28.58 -2.22 -4.61
C GLU A 56 29.29 -1.99 -3.27
N ALA A 57 28.55 -1.66 -2.21
CA ALA A 57 29.11 -1.48 -0.87
C ALA A 57 29.43 -2.81 -0.17
N TYR A 58 28.65 -3.86 -0.40
CA TYR A 58 28.79 -5.18 0.21
C TYR A 58 28.69 -6.29 -0.84
N PRO A 59 29.82 -6.65 -1.50
CA PRO A 59 29.83 -7.64 -2.58
C PRO A 59 29.45 -9.07 -2.17
N SER A 60 29.41 -9.35 -0.87
CA SER A 60 28.96 -10.62 -0.30
C SER A 60 27.43 -10.78 -0.28
N LEU A 61 26.69 -9.71 -0.57
CA LEU A 61 25.23 -9.73 -0.73
C LEU A 61 24.88 -9.86 -2.21
N HIS A 62 23.96 -10.76 -2.52
CA HIS A 62 23.47 -11.01 -3.88
C HIS A 62 21.95 -10.80 -3.96
N PRO A 63 21.45 -10.17 -5.03
CA PRO A 63 20.02 -10.01 -5.22
C PRO A 63 19.42 -11.33 -5.70
N GLN A 64 18.30 -11.73 -5.12
CA GLN A 64 17.56 -12.92 -5.51
C GLN A 64 16.05 -12.67 -5.35
N THR A 65 15.25 -13.39 -6.15
CA THR A 65 13.79 -13.45 -5.99
C THR A 65 13.41 -14.72 -5.25
N SER A 66 12.58 -14.61 -4.23
CA SER A 66 12.12 -15.77 -3.45
C SER A 66 10.70 -15.56 -2.89
N SER A 67 10.03 -16.67 -2.60
CA SER A 67 8.71 -16.67 -1.96
C SER A 67 8.83 -16.27 -0.49
N PHE A 68 8.24 -15.14 -0.13
CA PHE A 68 8.09 -14.65 1.22
C PHE A 68 6.71 -15.01 1.77
N THR A 69 6.65 -15.49 3.01
CA THR A 69 5.38 -15.78 3.70
C THR A 69 5.11 -14.70 4.75
N HIS A 70 4.05 -13.92 4.55
CA HIS A 70 3.62 -12.92 5.52
C HIS A 70 3.00 -13.58 6.76
N ASN A 71 2.88 -12.78 7.84
CA ASN A 71 2.29 -13.24 9.10
C ASN A 71 0.81 -13.64 8.99
N ASP A 72 0.12 -13.22 7.92
CA ASP A 72 -1.27 -13.60 7.61
C ASP A 72 -1.38 -14.91 6.81
N GLY A 73 -0.25 -15.56 6.51
CA GLY A 73 -0.17 -16.81 5.75
C GLY A 73 -0.14 -16.63 4.23
N ARG A 74 -0.18 -15.39 3.73
CA ARG A 74 -0.04 -15.14 2.29
C ARG A 74 1.39 -15.36 1.84
N THR A 75 1.56 -15.93 0.66
CA THR A 75 2.87 -16.12 0.03
C THR A 75 2.98 -15.25 -1.21
N VAL A 76 4.03 -14.45 -1.28
CA VAL A 76 4.30 -13.55 -2.41
C VAL A 76 5.75 -13.69 -2.85
N ASN A 77 6.02 -13.45 -4.12
CA ASN A 77 7.39 -13.49 -4.62
C ASN A 77 8.01 -12.09 -4.48
N LEU A 78 9.08 -11.95 -3.70
CA LEU A 78 9.73 -10.67 -3.41
C LEU A 78 11.21 -10.69 -3.78
N LEU A 79 11.76 -9.49 -3.97
CA LEU A 79 13.19 -9.27 -4.05
C LEU A 79 13.80 -9.29 -2.64
N GLN A 80 14.92 -10.00 -2.52
CA GLN A 80 15.77 -9.99 -1.35
C GLN A 80 17.23 -9.79 -1.73
N ALA A 81 18.01 -9.22 -0.81
CA ALA A 81 19.47 -9.32 -0.83
C ALA A 81 19.89 -10.36 0.20
N ASP A 82 20.38 -11.51 -0.26
CA ASP A 82 20.85 -12.60 0.59
C ASP A 82 22.38 -12.62 0.62
N GLY A 83 22.98 -13.05 1.72
CA GLY A 83 24.42 -13.24 1.80
C GLY A 83 24.96 -13.02 3.20
N THR A 84 26.15 -12.43 3.30
CA THR A 84 26.80 -12.18 4.60
C THR A 84 27.23 -10.73 4.76
N ILE A 85 27.22 -10.24 5.99
CA ILE A 85 27.75 -8.91 6.33
C ILE A 85 28.96 -9.02 7.27
N PRO A 86 30.01 -8.22 7.07
CA PRO A 86 31.18 -8.24 7.94
C PRO A 86 30.92 -7.46 9.24
N ILE A 87 31.38 -8.01 10.36
CA ILE A 87 31.36 -7.38 11.69
C ILE A 87 32.73 -7.54 12.37
N VAL A 88 33.00 -6.71 13.37
CA VAL A 88 34.22 -6.79 14.19
C VAL A 88 33.82 -7.04 15.64
N PHE A 89 34.16 -8.21 16.18
CA PHE A 89 33.91 -8.53 17.58
C PHE A 89 35.20 -9.02 18.24
N GLY A 90 35.59 -8.41 19.35
CA GLY A 90 36.82 -8.81 20.07
C GLY A 90 38.08 -8.74 19.19
N ASN A 91 38.17 -7.76 18.29
CA ASN A 91 39.29 -7.57 17.34
C ASN A 91 39.43 -8.67 16.26
N VAL A 92 38.38 -9.48 16.07
CA VAL A 92 38.29 -10.50 15.01
C VAL A 92 37.13 -10.16 14.07
N PHE A 93 37.35 -10.37 12.77
CA PHE A 93 36.33 -10.19 11.75
C PHE A 93 35.46 -11.44 11.62
N TYR A 94 34.14 -11.27 11.69
CA TYR A 94 33.15 -12.33 11.47
C TYR A 94 32.20 -11.95 10.34
N ASN A 95 31.69 -12.95 9.62
CA ASN A 95 30.69 -12.76 8.58
C ASN A 95 29.35 -13.33 9.05
N ILE A 96 28.35 -12.47 9.20
CA ILE A 96 27.02 -12.85 9.67
C ILE A 96 26.10 -13.07 8.46
N PRO A 97 25.56 -14.28 8.27
CA PRO A 97 24.59 -14.56 7.22
C PRO A 97 23.22 -13.95 7.52
N LEU A 98 22.65 -13.25 6.54
CA LEU A 98 21.33 -12.62 6.62
C LEU A 98 20.67 -12.49 5.24
N SER A 99 19.34 -12.29 5.26
CA SER A 99 18.55 -11.85 4.11
C SER A 99 17.83 -10.55 4.42
N ILE A 100 17.90 -9.59 3.49
CA ILE A 100 17.16 -8.32 3.52
C ILE A 100 16.05 -8.42 2.49
N TRP A 101 14.81 -8.52 2.95
CA TRP A 101 13.62 -8.62 2.12
C TRP A 101 13.00 -7.25 1.88
N LEU A 102 12.75 -6.93 0.60
CA LEU A 102 12.05 -5.71 0.21
C LEU A 102 10.54 -5.97 0.16
N ILE A 103 9.82 -5.48 1.16
CA ILE A 103 8.34 -5.59 1.20
C ILE A 103 7.68 -4.68 0.16
N GLU A 104 6.42 -4.95 -0.19
CA GLU A 104 5.72 -4.37 -1.34
C GLU A 104 5.64 -2.83 -1.31
N ARG A 105 5.60 -2.24 -0.11
CA ARG A 105 5.55 -0.78 0.10
C ARG A 105 6.92 -0.12 0.22
N TYR A 106 8.02 -0.84 -0.03
CA TYR A 106 9.36 -0.26 -0.04
C TYR A 106 9.49 0.79 -1.17
N PRO A 107 10.13 1.96 -0.95
CA PRO A 107 10.89 2.37 0.23
C PRO A 107 10.09 3.12 1.30
N LEU A 108 8.78 3.31 1.13
CA LEU A 108 7.92 3.99 2.11
C LEU A 108 7.81 3.21 3.43
N SER A 109 7.94 1.89 3.37
CA SER A 109 8.07 1.02 4.53
C SER A 109 9.46 0.39 4.62
N PRO A 110 9.96 0.11 5.84
CA PRO A 110 11.27 -0.51 6.03
C PRO A 110 11.34 -1.92 5.43
N PRO A 111 12.53 -2.39 5.01
CA PRO A 111 12.73 -3.78 4.64
C PRO A 111 12.64 -4.70 5.88
N SER A 112 12.38 -5.99 5.64
CA SER A 112 12.39 -7.01 6.70
C SER A 112 13.72 -7.76 6.66
N VAL A 113 14.44 -7.83 7.79
CA VAL A 113 15.76 -8.46 7.86
C VAL A 113 15.70 -9.71 8.74
N PHE A 114 16.25 -10.81 8.23
CA PHE A 114 16.33 -12.09 8.94
C PHE A 114 17.75 -12.61 8.93
N LEU A 115 18.19 -13.17 10.05
CA LEU A 115 19.45 -13.90 10.15
C LEU A 115 19.26 -15.34 9.67
N ASN A 116 20.21 -15.84 8.89
CA ASN A 116 20.20 -17.19 8.34
C ASN A 116 21.31 -18.04 8.99
N PRO A 117 21.12 -18.54 10.22
CA PRO A 117 22.13 -19.35 10.88
C PRO A 117 22.47 -20.60 10.06
N THR A 118 23.76 -20.87 9.87
CA THR A 118 24.22 -22.15 9.30
C THR A 118 23.94 -23.30 10.26
N THR A 119 24.11 -24.55 9.80
CA THR A 119 23.91 -25.77 10.63
C THR A 119 24.74 -25.77 11.92
N GLN A 120 25.85 -25.03 11.94
CA GLN A 120 26.75 -24.89 13.09
C GLN A 120 26.56 -23.58 13.85
N MET A 121 25.54 -22.79 13.54
CA MET A 121 25.24 -21.52 14.22
C MET A 121 23.93 -21.61 14.97
N VAL A 122 23.85 -20.91 16.11
CA VAL A 122 22.63 -20.76 16.90
C VAL A 122 22.43 -19.28 17.21
N VAL A 123 21.20 -18.81 17.07
CA VAL A 123 20.81 -17.45 17.48
C VAL A 123 20.88 -17.36 19.00
N LYS A 124 21.60 -16.36 19.51
CA LYS A 124 21.70 -16.06 20.94
C LYS A 124 20.31 -15.93 21.55
N ALA A 125 20.02 -16.70 22.59
CA ALA A 125 18.77 -16.57 23.32
C ALA A 125 18.68 -15.18 23.99
N ASN A 126 17.51 -14.52 23.86
CA ASN A 126 17.21 -13.21 24.45
C ASN A 126 18.13 -12.06 23.98
N HIS A 127 18.53 -12.06 22.72
CA HIS A 127 19.21 -10.92 22.12
C HIS A 127 18.26 -9.71 22.01
N LEU A 128 18.74 -8.50 22.33
CA LEU A 128 17.88 -7.30 22.40
C LEU A 128 17.22 -6.94 21.06
N HIS A 129 17.93 -7.20 19.96
CA HIS A 129 17.52 -6.81 18.61
C HIS A 129 17.18 -8.00 17.69
N VAL A 130 17.18 -9.23 18.17
CA VAL A 130 16.96 -10.41 17.32
C VAL A 130 16.05 -11.41 18.02
N ASP A 131 14.94 -11.74 17.38
CA ASP A 131 13.98 -12.72 17.88
C ASP A 131 14.43 -14.17 17.59
N ARG A 132 13.79 -15.15 18.24
CA ARG A 132 14.11 -16.58 18.04
C ARG A 132 13.93 -17.07 16.59
N SER A 133 13.14 -16.37 15.79
CA SER A 133 12.96 -16.62 14.35
C SER A 133 14.11 -16.09 13.50
N GLY A 134 15.08 -15.38 14.08
CA GLY A 134 16.12 -14.67 13.35
C GLY A 134 15.68 -13.28 12.84
N CYS A 135 14.44 -12.87 13.08
CA CYS A 135 13.95 -11.53 12.71
C CYS A 135 14.70 -10.44 13.46
N VAL A 136 15.20 -9.43 12.74
CA VAL A 136 16.01 -8.35 13.29
C VAL A 136 15.15 -7.10 13.54
N ARG A 137 15.18 -6.59 14.77
CA ARG A 137 14.45 -5.40 15.23
C ARG A 137 15.42 -4.37 15.80
N VAL A 138 15.98 -3.54 14.92
CA VAL A 138 16.92 -2.48 15.28
C VAL A 138 16.27 -1.09 15.22
N PRO A 139 16.78 -0.10 15.98
CA PRO A 139 16.24 1.26 15.98
C PRO A 139 16.17 1.89 14.59
N TYR A 140 17.14 1.59 13.71
CA TYR A 140 17.16 2.11 12.34
C TYR A 140 15.95 1.64 11.50
N LEU A 141 15.48 0.40 11.71
CA LEU A 141 14.27 -0.12 11.04
C LEU A 141 12.99 0.45 11.64
N GLN A 142 12.98 0.71 12.95
CA GLN A 142 11.82 1.28 13.65
C GLN A 142 11.57 2.75 13.26
N ASN A 143 12.65 3.50 13.04
CA ASN A 143 12.61 4.93 12.67
C ASN A 143 12.90 5.14 11.18
N TRP A 144 12.56 4.17 10.33
CA TRP A 144 12.79 4.25 8.89
C TRP A 144 11.94 5.37 8.26
N VAL A 145 12.61 6.34 7.62
CA VAL A 145 11.96 7.46 6.94
C VAL A 145 12.62 7.67 5.59
N TYR A 146 11.91 7.37 4.51
CA TYR A 146 12.34 7.69 3.15
C TYR A 146 12.10 9.19 2.85
N PRO A 147 13.04 9.92 2.21
CA PRO A 147 14.28 9.46 1.55
C PRO A 147 15.54 9.43 2.43
N SER A 148 15.46 9.80 3.70
CA SER A 148 16.63 9.87 4.60
C SER A 148 17.24 8.49 4.92
N SER A 149 16.44 7.43 4.94
CA SER A 149 16.86 6.06 5.22
C SER A 149 17.14 5.26 3.95
N ASN A 150 18.22 4.47 3.95
CA ASN A 150 18.63 3.62 2.82
C ASN A 150 19.23 2.28 3.28
N LEU A 151 19.44 1.34 2.34
CA LEU A 151 19.90 -0.02 2.65
C LEU A 151 21.36 -0.09 3.09
N VAL A 152 22.22 0.77 2.54
CA VAL A 152 23.66 0.78 2.86
C VAL A 152 23.86 1.19 4.32
N ASP A 153 23.15 2.23 4.75
CA ASP A 153 23.16 2.73 6.12
C ASP A 153 22.52 1.74 7.09
N LEU A 154 21.46 1.03 6.66
CA LEU A 154 20.89 -0.08 7.42
C LEU A 154 21.96 -1.15 7.69
N VAL A 155 22.67 -1.63 6.68
CA VAL A 155 23.72 -2.65 6.88
C VAL A 155 24.88 -2.12 7.72
N ARG A 156 25.26 -0.84 7.56
CA ARG A 156 26.27 -0.20 8.41
C ARG A 156 25.83 -0.17 9.88
N SER A 157 24.58 0.19 10.14
CA SER A 157 23.99 0.19 11.49
C SER A 157 23.92 -1.23 12.07
N LEU A 158 23.54 -2.23 11.27
CA LEU A 158 23.55 -3.64 11.69
C LEU A 158 24.96 -4.12 12.06
N SER A 159 25.96 -3.78 11.24
CA SER A 159 27.35 -4.16 11.50
C SER A 159 27.84 -3.57 12.83
N GLN A 160 27.51 -2.31 13.13
CA GLN A 160 27.85 -1.66 14.40
C GLN A 160 27.16 -2.32 15.60
N ILE A 161 25.86 -2.61 15.50
CA ILE A 161 25.09 -3.22 16.60
C ILE A 161 25.62 -4.63 16.88
N PHE A 162 25.83 -5.43 15.84
CA PHE A 162 26.32 -6.81 15.98
C PHE A 162 27.80 -6.89 16.34
N SER A 163 28.58 -5.85 16.09
CA SER A 163 29.96 -5.71 16.59
C SER A 163 30.00 -5.51 18.11
N ASN A 164 28.96 -4.92 18.70
CA ASN A 164 28.84 -4.76 20.15
C ASN A 164 28.23 -5.99 20.83
N ASP A 165 27.18 -6.57 20.25
CA ASP A 165 26.57 -7.81 20.72
C ASP A 165 26.32 -8.78 19.54
N PRO A 166 27.18 -9.79 19.32
CA PRO A 166 26.99 -10.74 18.23
C PRO A 166 25.74 -11.62 18.44
N PRO A 167 24.82 -11.65 17.47
CA PRO A 167 23.56 -12.40 17.62
C PRO A 167 23.71 -13.90 17.31
N LEU A 168 24.80 -14.34 16.67
CA LEU A 168 25.03 -15.74 16.29
C LEU A 168 26.26 -16.30 16.99
N PHE A 169 26.13 -17.49 17.58
CA PHE A 169 27.23 -18.25 18.15
C PHE A 169 27.46 -19.55 17.37
N SER A 170 28.72 -19.94 17.22
CA SER A 170 29.05 -21.27 16.69
C SER A 170 28.79 -22.33 17.76
N ARG A 171 28.10 -23.41 17.39
CA ARG A 171 27.95 -24.61 18.22
C ARG A 171 29.32 -25.26 18.35
N GLN A 172 30.00 -25.08 19.48
CA GLN A 172 31.05 -26.01 19.84
C GLN A 172 30.41 -27.37 20.15
N ASN A 173 30.85 -28.40 19.45
CA ASN A 173 30.55 -29.79 19.79
C ASN A 173 31.11 -30.05 21.19
N PRO A 174 30.29 -30.32 22.23
CA PRO A 174 30.84 -30.83 23.47
C PRO A 174 31.34 -32.24 23.19
N ASN A 175 32.64 -32.47 23.31
CA ASN A 175 33.21 -33.81 23.43
C ASN A 175 32.50 -34.54 24.60
N PRO A 176 32.28 -35.87 24.54
CA PRO A 176 31.33 -36.57 25.39
C PRO A 176 31.81 -36.59 26.84
N ASN A 177 31.01 -36.04 27.75
CA ASN A 177 31.26 -36.20 29.18
C ASN A 177 31.02 -37.67 29.59
N PRO A 178 31.87 -38.24 30.48
CA PRO A 178 31.65 -39.55 31.08
C PRO A 178 30.44 -39.53 32.04
N PRO A 179 29.78 -40.68 32.29
CA PRO A 179 28.52 -40.72 33.03
C PRO A 179 28.77 -40.65 34.55
N PRO A 180 27.97 -39.87 35.30
CA PRO A 180 27.78 -40.11 36.72
C PRO A 180 26.49 -40.88 36.98
N ASN A 181 26.61 -41.83 37.90
CA ASN A 181 25.67 -42.88 38.28
C ASN A 181 24.29 -42.41 38.82
N PRO A 182 23.31 -43.34 38.88
CA PRO A 182 21.93 -43.07 39.29
C PRO A 182 21.77 -42.99 40.81
N ILE A 183 20.89 -42.10 41.28
CA ILE A 183 20.42 -42.05 42.67
C ILE A 183 19.01 -42.67 42.74
N PRO A 184 18.68 -43.51 43.74
CA PRO A 184 17.44 -44.30 43.78
C PRO A 184 16.26 -43.54 44.41
N SER A 185 15.06 -43.85 43.91
CA SER A 185 13.75 -43.50 44.46
C SER A 185 13.34 -44.37 45.66
N PRO A 186 12.54 -43.85 46.61
CA PRO A 186 11.81 -44.65 47.58
C PRO A 186 10.34 -44.95 47.17
N PRO A 187 9.70 -45.99 47.76
CA PRO A 187 8.58 -46.72 47.17
C PRO A 187 7.18 -46.18 47.54
N PRO A 188 6.12 -46.61 46.83
CA PRO A 188 4.75 -46.38 47.22
C PRO A 188 4.29 -47.45 48.22
N ASN A 189 3.49 -47.08 49.20
CA ASN A 189 2.79 -48.06 50.03
C ASN A 189 1.27 -47.85 49.95
N ALA A 190 0.61 -48.95 49.64
CA ALA A 190 -0.82 -49.08 49.50
C ALA A 190 -1.50 -49.29 50.87
N SER A 191 -2.74 -48.82 50.92
CA SER A 191 -3.93 -49.38 51.59
C SER A 191 -3.84 -49.89 53.04
N ARG A 192 -4.79 -49.41 53.87
CA ARG A 192 -5.93 -50.20 54.37
C ARG A 192 -6.95 -49.30 55.10
N ILE A 193 -8.21 -49.24 54.63
CA ILE A 193 -9.42 -49.95 55.12
C ILE A 193 -9.84 -49.58 56.56
N PHE A 194 -11.02 -48.94 56.72
CA PHE A 194 -12.23 -49.43 57.41
C PHE A 194 -13.22 -48.22 57.47
N SER A 195 -14.35 -48.25 56.74
CA SER A 195 -15.68 -48.71 57.23
C SER A 195 -16.31 -47.67 58.18
N SER A 196 -17.60 -47.31 58.16
CA SER A 196 -18.78 -47.82 57.47
C SER A 196 -20.01 -47.06 58.02
N LEU A 197 -21.11 -47.08 57.27
CA LEU A 197 -22.52 -47.05 57.72
C LEU A 197 -23.18 -45.69 58.06
N SER A 198 -24.08 -45.30 57.15
CA SER A 198 -25.45 -44.89 57.47
C SER A 198 -26.25 -46.14 57.93
N PRO A 199 -27.29 -46.04 58.80
CA PRO A 199 -28.65 -45.96 58.23
C PRO A 199 -29.74 -45.25 59.08
N TYR A 200 -30.68 -44.65 58.36
CA TYR A 200 -32.16 -44.75 58.44
C TYR A 200 -32.96 -44.72 59.77
N ALA A 201 -34.10 -44.01 59.66
CA ALA A 201 -35.44 -44.22 60.28
C ALA A 201 -35.87 -43.52 61.60
N SER A 202 -36.76 -42.52 61.41
CA SER A 202 -38.17 -42.50 61.87
C SER A 202 -38.57 -42.07 63.29
N ARG A 203 -39.15 -40.85 63.36
CA ARG A 203 -40.50 -40.46 63.87
C ARG A 203 -40.96 -40.88 65.29
N LEU A 204 -41.27 -39.90 66.17
CA LEU A 204 -42.63 -39.35 66.45
C LEU A 204 -42.66 -38.38 67.68
N GLN A 205 -43.28 -37.22 67.44
CA GLN A 205 -44.08 -36.36 68.34
C GLN A 205 -43.59 -35.92 69.74
N GLY A 206 -43.27 -34.62 69.83
CA GLY A 206 -43.29 -33.81 71.04
C GLY A 206 -43.08 -32.35 70.66
N ARG A 207 -44.17 -31.58 70.52
CA ARG A 207 -44.08 -30.12 70.34
C ARG A 207 -43.67 -29.53 71.68
N LEU A 208 -42.54 -28.83 71.74
CA LEU A 208 -42.30 -27.59 72.50
C LEU A 208 -40.88 -27.09 72.20
N THR A 209 -40.83 -25.85 71.72
CA THR A 209 -39.66 -25.06 71.27
C THR A 209 -38.82 -25.71 70.18
N GLU A 210 -39.02 -25.27 68.93
CA GLU A 210 -38.00 -25.42 67.88
C GLU A 210 -36.67 -24.98 68.47
N ASP A 211 -35.73 -25.92 68.56
CA ASP A 211 -34.41 -25.66 69.12
C ASP A 211 -33.81 -24.52 68.29
N ALA A 212 -33.53 -23.37 68.91
CA ALA A 212 -33.13 -22.16 68.17
C ALA A 212 -31.93 -22.42 67.25
N ASN A 213 -31.11 -23.41 67.62
CA ASN A 213 -29.98 -23.92 66.87
C ASN A 213 -30.37 -24.69 65.58
N GLU A 214 -31.49 -25.41 65.55
CA GLU A 214 -31.98 -26.10 64.35
C GLU A 214 -32.62 -25.12 63.36
N VAL A 215 -33.38 -24.15 63.85
CA VAL A 215 -33.95 -23.07 63.03
C VAL A 215 -32.84 -22.21 62.45
N PHE A 216 -31.83 -21.86 63.26
CA PHE A 216 -30.65 -21.13 62.80
C PHE A 216 -29.88 -21.93 61.74
N ARG A 217 -29.62 -23.23 61.96
CA ARG A 217 -28.98 -24.09 60.94
C ARG A 217 -29.79 -24.15 59.65
N ARG A 218 -31.11 -24.31 59.73
CA ARG A 218 -31.99 -24.34 58.55
C ARG A 218 -31.97 -23.01 57.79
N ASN A 219 -32.04 -21.89 58.49
CA ASN A 219 -31.98 -20.57 57.89
C ASN A 219 -30.60 -20.26 57.29
N ALA A 220 -29.51 -20.68 57.95
CA ALA A 220 -28.16 -20.56 57.42
C ALA A 220 -27.97 -21.40 56.15
N ILE A 221 -28.47 -22.63 56.14
CA ILE A 221 -28.45 -23.51 54.95
C ILE A 221 -29.26 -22.88 53.81
N ASN A 222 -30.48 -22.41 54.08
CA ASN A 222 -31.31 -21.74 53.06
C ASN A 222 -30.61 -20.51 52.49
N LYS A 223 -29.98 -19.69 53.34
CA LYS A 223 -29.25 -18.49 52.91
C LYS A 223 -28.02 -18.81 52.05
N ILE A 224 -27.31 -19.90 52.36
CA ILE A 224 -26.21 -20.39 51.52
C ILE A 224 -26.74 -20.90 50.18
N ILE A 225 -27.85 -21.64 50.18
CA ILE A 225 -28.48 -22.13 48.93
C ILE A 225 -28.93 -20.95 48.07
N GLU A 226 -29.59 -19.96 48.64
CA GLU A 226 -30.00 -18.73 47.94
C GLU A 226 -28.80 -17.97 47.37
N ALA A 227 -27.71 -17.83 48.13
CA ALA A 227 -26.48 -17.20 47.66
C ALA A 227 -25.83 -17.97 46.50
N VAL A 228 -25.74 -19.30 46.60
CA VAL A 228 -25.17 -20.15 45.53
C VAL A 228 -26.04 -20.09 44.27
N LEU A 229 -27.37 -20.11 44.40
CA LEU A 229 -28.28 -19.99 43.25
C LEU A 229 -28.17 -18.60 42.60
N ALA A 230 -28.01 -17.53 43.39
CA ALA A 230 -27.79 -16.19 42.89
C ALA A 230 -26.44 -16.08 42.15
N ASP A 231 -25.37 -16.67 42.68
CA ASP A 231 -24.04 -16.70 42.05
C ASP A 231 -24.07 -17.49 40.73
N ILE A 232 -24.71 -18.67 40.71
CA ILE A 232 -24.87 -19.48 39.49
C ILE A 232 -25.64 -18.69 38.43
N ALA A 233 -26.75 -18.03 38.82
CA ALA A 233 -27.52 -17.18 37.91
C ALA A 233 -26.70 -15.99 37.39
N GLY A 234 -25.90 -15.36 38.25
CA GLY A 234 -24.98 -14.29 37.87
C GLY A 234 -23.93 -14.74 36.86
N LEU A 235 -23.30 -15.90 37.09
CA LEU A 235 -22.31 -16.48 36.19
C LEU A 235 -22.91 -16.86 34.83
N HIS A 236 -24.12 -17.42 34.81
CA HIS A 236 -24.83 -17.73 33.56
C HIS A 236 -25.13 -16.47 32.76
N LYS A 237 -25.66 -15.44 33.40
CA LYS A 237 -25.94 -14.15 32.76
C LYS A 237 -24.67 -13.48 32.21
N ALA A 238 -23.57 -13.54 32.95
CA ALA A 238 -22.29 -13.01 32.49
C ALA A 238 -21.77 -13.76 31.25
N ARG A 239 -21.86 -15.10 31.26
CA ARG A 239 -21.50 -15.94 30.11
C ARG A 239 -22.39 -15.67 28.90
N GLU A 240 -23.70 -15.55 29.10
CA GLU A 240 -24.65 -15.23 28.02
C GLU A 240 -24.32 -13.89 27.37
N ALA A 241 -24.02 -12.86 28.17
CA ALA A 241 -23.60 -11.56 27.67
C ALA A 241 -22.26 -11.61 26.91
N GLU A 242 -21.31 -12.42 27.37
CA GLU A 242 -20.04 -12.65 26.65
C GLU A 242 -20.27 -13.35 25.31
N ILE A 243 -21.11 -14.39 25.28
CA ILE A 243 -21.50 -15.11 24.05
C ILE A 243 -22.21 -14.17 23.08
N GLU A 244 -23.16 -13.36 23.55
CA GLU A 244 -23.86 -12.36 22.73
C GLU A 244 -22.89 -11.33 22.16
N GLY A 245 -21.93 -10.86 22.97
CA GLY A 245 -20.85 -9.97 22.53
C GLY A 245 -19.99 -10.60 21.43
N LEU A 246 -19.59 -11.86 21.59
CA LEU A 246 -18.82 -12.60 20.59
C LEU A 246 -19.60 -12.75 19.28
N PHE A 247 -20.89 -13.10 19.32
CA PHE A 247 -21.71 -13.17 18.11
C PHE A 247 -21.87 -11.82 17.42
N ALA A 248 -22.04 -10.74 18.18
CA ALA A 248 -22.10 -9.39 17.61
C ALA A 248 -20.79 -9.02 16.89
N THR A 249 -19.64 -9.33 17.49
CA THR A 249 -18.34 -9.10 16.82
C THR A 249 -18.16 -9.99 15.59
N GLN A 250 -18.60 -11.24 15.63
CA GLN A 250 -18.54 -12.15 14.48
C GLN A 250 -19.41 -11.64 13.32
N ALA A 251 -20.59 -11.10 13.61
CA ALA A 251 -21.48 -10.51 12.60
C ALA A 251 -20.84 -9.29 11.93
N GLU A 252 -20.21 -8.41 12.72
CA GLU A 252 -19.51 -7.22 12.20
C GLU A 252 -18.30 -7.60 11.34
N LEU A 253 -17.52 -8.61 11.75
CA LEU A 253 -16.38 -9.10 10.96
C LEU A 253 -16.84 -9.68 9.62
N ARG A 254 -17.93 -10.47 9.61
CA ARG A 254 -18.50 -11.00 8.35
C ARG A 254 -19.02 -9.89 7.43
N ARG A 255 -19.63 -8.84 7.99
CA ARG A 255 -20.05 -7.67 7.22
C ARG A 255 -18.86 -7.00 6.54
N ARG A 256 -17.79 -6.75 7.30
CA ARG A 256 -16.56 -6.13 6.75
C ARG A 256 -15.87 -7.02 5.72
N GLU A 257 -15.85 -8.33 5.93
CA GLU A 257 -15.33 -9.29 4.95
C GLU A 257 -16.08 -9.18 3.61
N GLN A 258 -17.41 -9.09 3.65
CA GLN A 258 -18.24 -8.91 2.46
C GLN A 258 -18.01 -7.56 1.78
N GLU A 259 -17.89 -6.48 2.56
CA GLU A 259 -17.58 -5.14 2.04
C GLU A 259 -16.23 -5.11 1.34
N LEU A 260 -15.20 -5.71 1.96
CA LEU A 260 -13.88 -5.85 1.36
C LEU A 260 -13.90 -6.72 0.11
N ALA A 261 -14.63 -7.84 0.12
CA ALA A 261 -14.78 -8.71 -1.04
C ALA A 261 -15.48 -7.99 -2.20
N CYS A 262 -16.48 -7.16 -1.91
CA CYS A 262 -17.15 -6.32 -2.91
C CYS A 262 -16.17 -5.30 -3.50
N GLY A 263 -15.44 -4.56 -2.65
CA GLY A 263 -14.47 -3.56 -3.08
C GLY A 263 -13.32 -4.15 -3.89
N VAL A 264 -12.82 -5.33 -3.53
CA VAL A 264 -11.78 -6.04 -4.30
C VAL A 264 -12.28 -6.42 -5.69
N ARG A 265 -13.53 -6.90 -5.81
CA ARG A 265 -14.12 -7.23 -7.11
C ARG A 265 -14.27 -5.99 -7.98
N GLU A 266 -14.81 -4.91 -7.43
CA GLU A 266 -14.97 -3.64 -8.16
C GLU A 266 -13.63 -3.09 -8.68
N MET A 267 -12.60 -3.08 -7.83
CA MET A 267 -11.25 -2.66 -8.25
C MET A 267 -10.64 -3.58 -9.32
N SER A 268 -10.93 -4.89 -9.27
CA SER A 268 -10.47 -5.83 -10.29
C SER A 268 -11.13 -5.54 -11.64
N GLU A 269 -12.44 -5.32 -11.65
CA GLU A 269 -13.20 -4.97 -12.86
C GLU A 269 -12.72 -3.63 -13.45
N GLU A 270 -12.48 -2.62 -12.62
CA GLU A 270 -11.91 -1.34 -13.06
C GLU A 270 -10.50 -1.51 -13.65
N LYS A 271 -9.64 -2.30 -12.99
CA LYS A 271 -8.30 -2.61 -13.48
C LYS A 271 -8.36 -3.30 -14.85
N GLU A 272 -9.20 -4.32 -15.00
CA GLU A 272 -9.37 -5.04 -16.27
C GLU A 272 -9.86 -4.09 -17.38
N GLY A 273 -10.78 -3.18 -17.06
CA GLY A 273 -11.24 -2.15 -18.00
C GLY A 273 -10.13 -1.19 -18.45
N LEU A 274 -9.29 -0.73 -17.52
CA LEU A 274 -8.15 0.14 -17.83
C LEU A 274 -7.08 -0.60 -18.66
N GLU A 275 -6.82 -1.87 -18.37
CA GLU A 275 -5.90 -2.70 -19.14
C GLU A 275 -6.36 -2.86 -20.60
N GLN A 276 -7.66 -3.06 -20.83
CA GLN A 276 -8.24 -3.11 -22.17
C GLN A 276 -8.11 -1.78 -22.92
N GLN A 277 -8.36 -0.65 -22.26
CA GLN A 277 -8.17 0.68 -22.86
C GLN A 277 -6.71 0.93 -23.21
N LEU A 278 -5.78 0.56 -22.33
CA LEU A 278 -4.35 0.66 -22.58
C LEU A 278 -3.97 -0.17 -23.81
N GLN A 279 -4.47 -1.41 -23.92
CA GLN A 279 -4.20 -2.26 -25.07
C GLN A 279 -4.71 -1.64 -26.37
N LEU A 280 -5.90 -1.01 -26.35
CA LEU A 280 -6.44 -0.29 -27.52
C LEU A 280 -5.54 0.88 -27.93
N VAL A 281 -5.11 1.70 -26.97
CA VAL A 281 -4.22 2.85 -27.24
C VAL A 281 -2.88 2.38 -27.79
N LEU A 282 -2.29 1.32 -27.23
CA LEU A 282 -1.04 0.74 -27.73
C LEU A 282 -1.22 0.18 -29.15
N MET A 283 -2.34 -0.49 -29.44
CA MET A 283 -2.64 -0.95 -30.79
C MET A 283 -2.76 0.21 -31.78
N ASN A 284 -3.47 1.27 -31.40
CA ASN A 284 -3.61 2.48 -32.21
C ASN A 284 -2.26 3.17 -32.43
N MET A 285 -1.40 3.21 -31.41
CA MET A 285 -0.04 3.74 -31.52
C MET A 285 0.77 2.96 -32.55
N ASN A 286 0.76 1.62 -32.50
CA ASN A 286 1.46 0.79 -33.47
C ASN A 286 0.91 0.95 -34.89
N LEU A 287 -0.41 1.09 -35.05
CA LEU A 287 -1.04 1.35 -36.34
C LEU A 287 -0.58 2.70 -36.92
N LEU A 288 -0.60 3.75 -36.09
CA LEU A 288 -0.13 5.09 -36.47
C LEU A 288 1.36 5.07 -36.81
N GLU A 289 2.19 4.43 -36.00
CA GLU A 289 3.62 4.32 -36.25
C GLU A 289 3.90 3.56 -37.55
N GLY A 290 3.18 2.47 -37.80
CA GLY A 290 3.24 1.73 -39.05
C GLY A 290 2.82 2.58 -40.25
N TRP A 291 1.75 3.35 -40.12
CA TRP A 291 1.28 4.27 -41.16
C TRP A 291 2.29 5.40 -41.42
N VAL A 292 2.89 5.98 -40.38
CA VAL A 292 3.92 7.02 -40.49
C VAL A 292 5.13 6.46 -41.23
N ARG A 293 5.70 5.33 -40.79
CA ARG A 293 6.84 4.68 -41.48
C ARG A 293 6.56 4.37 -42.95
N GLN A 294 5.32 4.03 -43.29
CA GLN A 294 4.92 3.76 -44.67
C GLN A 294 4.78 5.02 -45.52
N ASN A 295 4.54 6.18 -44.92
CA ASN A 295 4.28 7.44 -45.62
C ASN A 295 5.38 8.48 -45.45
N GLU A 296 6.40 8.21 -44.64
CA GLU A 296 7.64 9.00 -44.58
C GLU A 296 8.25 9.12 -46.00
N GLY A 297 8.48 10.36 -46.44
CA GLY A 297 9.10 10.67 -47.73
C GLY A 297 8.18 10.67 -48.96
N LYS A 298 6.88 10.34 -48.83
CA LYS A 298 5.92 10.36 -49.95
C LYS A 298 5.21 11.71 -50.16
N TRP A 299 5.59 12.74 -49.40
CA TRP A 299 4.90 14.02 -49.39
C TRP A 299 5.50 14.99 -50.43
N PRO A 300 4.69 15.53 -51.36
CA PRO A 300 5.06 16.69 -52.17
C PRO A 300 5.59 17.82 -51.29
N HIS A 301 6.69 18.47 -51.71
CA HIS A 301 7.40 19.50 -50.93
C HIS A 301 6.65 20.83 -50.77
N GLU A 302 5.44 20.93 -51.32
CA GLU A 302 4.58 22.10 -51.24
C GLU A 302 3.26 21.66 -50.62
N PHE A 303 3.25 21.58 -49.29
CA PHE A 303 2.07 21.25 -48.50
C PHE A 303 1.70 22.46 -47.68
N ASP A 304 0.47 22.93 -47.84
CA ASP A 304 -0.11 23.96 -47.01
C ASP A 304 -0.41 23.38 -45.63
N VAL A 305 0.41 23.75 -44.64
CA VAL A 305 0.36 23.24 -43.26
C VAL A 305 -1.01 23.50 -42.64
N ASP A 306 -1.69 24.59 -43.04
CA ASP A 306 -2.99 24.99 -42.50
C ASP A 306 -4.14 24.07 -42.95
N ASN A 307 -3.96 23.32 -44.04
CA ASN A 307 -4.96 22.40 -44.56
C ASN A 307 -4.78 20.94 -44.08
N VAL A 308 -3.68 20.62 -43.39
CA VAL A 308 -3.36 19.26 -42.94
C VAL A 308 -4.23 18.82 -41.77
N PHE A 309 -4.55 19.75 -40.87
CA PHE A 309 -5.35 19.47 -39.69
C PHE A 309 -6.73 20.11 -39.82
N GLN A 310 -7.74 19.28 -40.13
CA GLN A 310 -9.12 19.74 -40.16
C GLN A 310 -9.79 19.46 -38.80
N PRO A 311 -10.37 20.49 -38.15
CA PRO A 311 -11.19 20.30 -36.96
C PRO A 311 -12.34 19.34 -37.25
N ALA A 312 -12.67 18.49 -36.28
CA ALA A 312 -13.70 17.46 -36.42
C ALA A 312 -15.10 18.02 -36.70
N ASP A 313 -15.35 19.27 -36.30
CA ASP A 313 -16.65 19.92 -36.39
C ASP A 313 -16.49 21.44 -36.53
N VAL A 314 -17.58 22.11 -36.95
CA VAL A 314 -17.61 23.56 -37.21
C VAL A 314 -17.33 24.37 -35.95
N LEU A 315 -17.77 23.92 -34.77
CA LEU A 315 -17.53 24.62 -33.52
C LEU A 315 -16.06 24.50 -33.10
N SER A 316 -15.45 23.32 -33.24
CA SER A 316 -14.01 23.16 -33.02
C SER A 316 -13.17 24.01 -33.97
N ARG A 317 -13.62 24.21 -35.22
CA ARG A 317 -12.95 25.14 -36.15
C ARG A 317 -13.03 26.59 -35.65
N GLN A 318 -14.23 27.04 -35.30
CA GLN A 318 -14.42 28.39 -34.75
C GLN A 318 -13.60 28.61 -33.48
N LEU A 319 -13.51 27.60 -32.61
CA LEU A 319 -12.70 27.65 -31.40
C LEU A 319 -11.21 27.82 -31.77
N LEU A 320 -10.68 26.97 -32.65
CA LEU A 320 -9.30 27.02 -33.10
C LEU A 320 -8.93 28.38 -33.71
N GLU A 321 -9.77 28.91 -34.62
CA GLU A 321 -9.56 30.20 -35.26
C GLU A 321 -9.57 31.36 -34.24
N CYS A 322 -10.47 31.32 -33.25
CA CYS A 322 -10.52 32.35 -32.20
C CYS A 322 -9.29 32.32 -31.30
N THR A 323 -8.88 31.14 -30.85
CA THR A 323 -7.68 30.99 -30.00
C THR A 323 -6.42 31.38 -30.76
N ALA A 324 -6.30 31.01 -32.04
CA ALA A 324 -5.17 31.42 -32.88
C ALA A 324 -5.09 32.94 -33.05
N ALA A 325 -6.22 33.60 -33.30
CA ALA A 325 -6.28 35.05 -33.41
C ALA A 325 -5.98 35.76 -32.09
N ASP A 326 -6.43 35.23 -30.95
CA ASP A 326 -6.10 35.78 -29.61
C ASP A 326 -4.59 35.77 -29.36
N LEU A 327 -3.93 34.64 -29.62
CA LEU A 327 -2.48 34.50 -29.46
C LEU A 327 -1.70 35.40 -30.43
N ALA A 328 -2.14 35.50 -31.68
CA ALA A 328 -1.52 36.40 -32.66
C ALA A 328 -1.61 37.88 -32.24
N VAL A 329 -2.70 38.27 -31.58
CA VAL A 329 -2.85 39.61 -31.01
C VAL A 329 -1.87 39.83 -29.85
N GLU A 330 -1.68 38.86 -28.96
CA GLU A 330 -0.69 38.95 -27.87
C GLU A 330 0.73 39.14 -28.39
N ASP A 331 1.14 38.35 -29.40
CA ASP A 331 2.45 38.46 -30.06
C ASP A 331 2.64 39.81 -30.75
N THR A 332 1.57 40.33 -31.37
CA THR A 332 1.60 41.64 -32.03
C THR A 332 1.74 42.76 -31.01
N ILE A 333 1.01 42.72 -29.89
CA ILE A 333 1.12 43.71 -28.81
C ILE A 333 2.52 43.68 -28.21
N TYR A 334 3.07 42.48 -27.95
CA TYR A 334 4.44 42.32 -27.46
C TYR A 334 5.48 42.96 -28.41
N SER A 335 5.34 42.72 -29.70
CA SER A 335 6.24 43.28 -30.72
C SER A 335 6.11 44.81 -30.82
N LEU A 336 4.89 45.34 -30.71
CA LEU A 336 4.64 46.79 -30.67
C LEU A 336 5.23 47.44 -29.41
N ASP A 337 5.17 46.77 -28.27
CA ASP A 337 5.76 47.26 -27.02
C ASP A 337 7.28 47.39 -27.14
N LYS A 338 7.93 46.36 -27.69
CA LYS A 338 9.36 46.37 -27.98
C LYS A 338 9.74 47.51 -28.93
N ALA A 339 8.98 47.70 -30.01
CA ALA A 339 9.24 48.75 -30.99
C ALA A 339 9.05 50.17 -30.41
N MET A 340 8.15 50.35 -29.44
CA MET A 340 8.00 51.60 -28.69
C MET A 340 9.20 51.84 -27.77
N GLN A 341 9.67 50.82 -27.04
CA GLN A 341 10.83 50.92 -26.15
C GLN A 341 12.12 51.26 -26.90
N GLU A 342 12.28 50.73 -28.12
CA GLU A 342 13.41 51.04 -29.01
C GLU A 342 13.28 52.42 -29.69
N GLY A 343 12.16 53.13 -29.49
CA GLY A 343 11.90 54.45 -30.08
C GLY A 343 11.52 54.42 -31.56
N SER A 344 11.26 53.23 -32.13
CA SER A 344 10.86 53.06 -33.53
C SER A 344 9.43 53.51 -33.81
N ILE A 345 8.57 53.55 -32.78
CA ILE A 345 7.16 53.95 -32.89
C ILE A 345 6.84 55.02 -31.82
N PRO A 346 6.18 56.14 -32.18
CA PRO A 346 5.72 57.13 -31.21
C PRO A 346 4.68 56.55 -30.24
N SER A 347 4.69 57.02 -28.98
CA SER A 347 3.78 56.56 -27.92
C SER A 347 2.29 56.65 -28.30
N ASP A 348 1.90 57.69 -29.04
CA ASP A 348 0.51 57.87 -29.48
C ASP A 348 0.06 56.81 -30.49
N MET A 349 0.98 56.36 -31.36
CA MET A 349 0.72 55.27 -32.32
C MET A 349 0.65 53.91 -31.63
N TYR A 350 1.54 53.66 -30.68
CA TYR A 350 1.46 52.47 -29.83
C TYR A 350 0.11 52.39 -29.11
N LEU A 351 -0.28 53.44 -28.38
CA LEU A 351 -1.54 53.44 -27.62
C LEU A 351 -2.78 53.30 -28.51
N LYS A 352 -2.74 53.81 -29.74
CA LYS A 352 -3.84 53.66 -30.71
C LYS A 352 -3.96 52.21 -31.19
N ASN A 353 -2.85 51.58 -31.53
CA ASN A 353 -2.81 50.20 -32.03
C ASN A 353 -3.13 49.19 -30.93
N VAL A 354 -2.58 49.34 -29.72
CA VAL A 354 -2.92 48.48 -28.57
C VAL A 354 -4.41 48.55 -28.27
N ARG A 355 -5.02 49.75 -28.25
CA ARG A 355 -6.47 49.88 -28.03
C ARG A 355 -7.31 49.24 -29.12
N ALA A 356 -6.86 49.23 -30.37
CA ALA A 356 -7.56 48.58 -31.47
C ALA A 356 -7.47 47.04 -31.33
N LEU A 357 -6.25 46.53 -31.13
CA LEU A 357 -5.97 45.11 -30.96
C LEU A 357 -6.67 44.53 -29.72
N SER A 358 -6.66 45.22 -28.58
CA SER A 358 -7.37 44.75 -27.38
C SER A 358 -8.90 44.68 -27.56
N ARG A 359 -9.49 45.50 -28.45
CA ARG A 359 -10.92 45.39 -28.79
C ARG A 359 -11.19 44.14 -29.61
N GLU A 360 -10.33 43.85 -30.58
CA GLU A 360 -10.40 42.63 -31.41
C GLU A 360 -10.21 41.38 -30.55
N GLN A 361 -9.22 41.40 -29.65
CA GLN A 361 -8.96 40.36 -28.66
C GLN A 361 -10.18 40.03 -27.81
N PHE A 362 -10.90 41.05 -27.34
CA PHE A 362 -12.11 40.88 -26.56
C PHE A 362 -13.18 40.08 -27.33
N PHE A 363 -13.35 40.34 -28.63
CA PHE A 363 -14.34 39.61 -29.44
C PHE A 363 -13.93 38.14 -29.64
N HIS A 364 -12.63 37.86 -29.85
CA HIS A 364 -12.14 36.48 -29.95
C HIS A 364 -12.35 35.69 -28.66
N ARG A 365 -11.98 36.25 -27.50
CA ARG A 365 -12.21 35.61 -26.18
C ARG A 365 -13.68 35.41 -25.83
N ALA A 366 -14.53 36.38 -26.20
CA ALA A 366 -15.97 36.26 -26.00
C ALA A 366 -16.58 35.14 -26.87
N LEU A 367 -16.10 34.99 -28.11
CA LEU A 367 -16.57 33.93 -29.00
C LEU A 367 -16.04 32.56 -28.57
N GLU A 368 -14.78 32.45 -28.17
CA GLU A 368 -14.17 31.26 -27.58
C GLU A 368 -15.00 30.72 -26.41
N THR A 369 -15.28 31.57 -25.42
CA THR A 369 -16.10 31.22 -24.24
C THR A 369 -17.49 30.68 -24.66
N ARG A 370 -18.10 31.27 -25.69
CA ARG A 370 -19.41 30.82 -26.19
C ARG A 370 -19.33 29.47 -26.90
N CYS A 371 -18.29 29.22 -27.67
CA CYS A 371 -18.05 27.95 -28.34
C CYS A 371 -17.80 26.83 -27.31
N GLU A 372 -16.97 27.07 -26.30
CA GLU A 372 -16.69 26.12 -25.22
C GLU A 372 -17.97 25.71 -24.45
N LEU A 373 -18.81 26.68 -24.10
CA LEU A 373 -20.09 26.41 -23.43
C LEU A 373 -21.02 25.55 -24.31
N HIS A 374 -20.99 25.75 -25.62
CA HIS A 374 -21.80 24.98 -26.55
C HIS A 374 -21.29 23.54 -26.68
N VAL A 375 -19.97 23.35 -26.77
CA VAL A 375 -19.32 22.03 -26.76
C VAL A 375 -19.63 21.29 -25.46
N CYS A 376 -19.51 21.97 -24.31
CA CYS A 376 -19.86 21.40 -23.01
C CYS A 376 -21.33 20.97 -22.93
N ARG A 377 -22.24 21.79 -23.47
CA ARG A 377 -23.67 21.46 -23.53
C ARG A 377 -23.93 20.22 -24.39
N LEU A 378 -23.33 20.12 -25.58
CA LEU A 378 -23.49 18.97 -26.46
C LEU A 378 -22.93 17.69 -25.83
N ARG A 379 -21.73 17.76 -25.22
CA ARG A 379 -21.11 16.63 -24.50
C ARG A 379 -21.95 16.18 -23.30
N SER A 380 -22.58 17.10 -22.56
CA SER A 380 -23.46 16.76 -21.44
C SER A 380 -24.75 16.04 -21.85
N GLN A 381 -25.20 16.21 -23.10
CA GLN A 381 -26.39 15.55 -23.65
C GLN A 381 -26.06 14.17 -24.23
N ALA A 382 -24.82 13.95 -24.67
CA ALA A 382 -24.33 12.68 -25.21
C ALA A 382 -24.03 11.61 -24.14
N TRP A 383 -24.14 11.95 -22.85
CA TRP A 383 -23.82 11.05 -21.75
C TRP A 383 -25.02 10.14 -21.41
N PRO A 384 -24.88 8.80 -21.40
CA PRO A 384 -25.98 7.88 -21.08
C PRO A 384 -26.59 8.20 -19.70
N LEU A 385 -27.92 8.08 -19.57
CA LEU A 385 -28.65 8.36 -18.33
C LEU A 385 -28.01 7.71 -17.09
N GLY A 386 -27.46 6.51 -17.23
CA GLY A 386 -26.81 5.76 -16.15
C GLY A 386 -25.62 6.48 -15.51
N HIS A 387 -24.75 7.09 -16.32
CA HIS A 387 -23.64 7.85 -15.76
C HIS A 387 -24.08 9.24 -15.24
N ARG A 388 -25.16 9.83 -15.79
CA ARG A 388 -25.75 11.07 -15.23
C ARG A 388 -26.27 10.82 -13.80
N ILE A 389 -26.83 9.64 -13.54
CA ILE A 389 -27.30 9.20 -12.21
C ILE A 389 -26.12 8.93 -11.27
N MET A 390 -25.03 8.34 -11.75
CA MET A 390 -23.83 8.06 -10.94
C MET A 390 -23.11 9.34 -10.48
N LEU A 391 -22.94 10.31 -11.38
CA LEU A 391 -22.40 11.63 -11.04
C LEU A 391 -23.31 12.38 -10.05
N HIS A 392 -24.64 12.29 -10.23
CA HIS A 392 -25.59 12.86 -9.28
C HIS A 392 -25.54 12.20 -7.89
N ARG A 393 -25.37 10.87 -7.81
CA ARG A 393 -25.18 10.16 -6.53
C ARG A 393 -23.85 10.52 -5.85
N ARG A 394 -22.75 10.63 -6.61
CA ARG A 394 -21.44 11.07 -6.07
C ARG A 394 -21.49 12.53 -5.58
N LEU A 395 -22.14 13.44 -6.32
CA LEU A 395 -22.32 14.84 -5.89
C LEU A 395 -23.21 14.98 -4.66
N VAL A 396 -24.30 14.23 -4.56
CA VAL A 396 -25.16 14.19 -3.36
C VAL A 396 -24.43 13.61 -2.14
N GLY A 397 -23.54 12.62 -2.36
CA GLY A 397 -22.67 12.09 -1.30
C GLY A 397 -21.67 13.12 -0.76
N TYR A 398 -21.03 13.89 -1.65
CA TYR A 398 -20.11 14.97 -1.27
C TYR A 398 -20.80 16.14 -0.55
N LEU A 399 -22.03 16.49 -0.96
CA LEU A 399 -22.84 17.53 -0.31
C LEU A 399 -23.35 17.12 1.08
N ASN A 400 -23.54 15.82 1.35
CA ASN A 400 -23.92 15.33 2.67
C ASN A 400 -22.75 15.26 3.67
N LEU A 401 -21.50 15.17 3.18
CA LEU A 401 -20.29 15.21 4.01
C LEU A 401 -19.91 16.64 4.44
N TYR A 402 -20.28 17.65 3.64
CA TYR A 402 -20.03 19.06 3.95
C TYR A 402 -21.34 19.80 4.24
N GLY A 403 -21.78 19.70 5.50
CA GLY A 403 -23.02 20.30 5.97
C GLY A 403 -23.20 21.79 5.62
N SER A 404 -24.38 22.11 5.10
CA SER A 404 -25.06 23.41 5.11
C SER A 404 -24.19 24.68 5.11
N LYS A 405 -23.54 24.98 3.98
CA LYS A 405 -23.27 26.37 3.56
C LYS A 405 -23.74 26.57 2.12
N LYS A 406 -25.03 26.92 1.99
CA LYS A 406 -25.68 27.25 0.71
C LYS A 406 -25.22 28.62 0.20
N CYS A 407 -24.85 28.68 -1.08
CA CYS A 407 -25.46 29.52 -2.13
C CYS A 407 -24.51 30.00 -3.25
N TYR A 408 -23.18 29.89 -3.13
CA TYR A 408 -22.27 30.32 -4.21
C TYR A 408 -21.39 29.21 -4.81
N PHE A 409 -21.38 28.02 -4.21
CA PHE A 409 -20.57 26.89 -4.68
C PHE A 409 -21.20 26.09 -5.84
N TYR A 410 -22.52 26.22 -6.04
CA TYR A 410 -23.26 25.45 -7.04
C TYR A 410 -22.82 25.70 -8.49
N PRO A 411 -22.62 26.95 -8.97
CA PRO A 411 -22.19 27.17 -10.34
C PRO A 411 -20.71 26.81 -10.58
N ILE A 412 -19.84 26.97 -9.58
CA ILE A 412 -18.39 26.72 -9.72
C ILE A 412 -18.07 25.22 -9.76
N VAL A 413 -18.70 24.42 -8.90
CA VAL A 413 -18.50 22.96 -8.90
C VAL A 413 -19.13 22.31 -10.14
N TYR A 414 -20.25 22.85 -10.63
CA TYR A 414 -20.87 22.35 -11.86
C TYR A 414 -20.01 22.63 -13.10
N ILE A 415 -19.28 23.75 -13.14
CA ILE A 415 -18.34 24.08 -14.22
C ILE A 415 -17.10 23.17 -14.17
N ILE A 416 -16.51 22.94 -12.99
CA ILE A 416 -15.32 22.08 -12.84
C ILE A 416 -15.59 20.62 -13.21
N VAL A 417 -16.78 20.10 -12.88
CA VAL A 417 -17.16 18.71 -13.16
C VAL A 417 -17.58 18.49 -14.62
N VAL A 418 -18.15 19.50 -15.29
CA VAL A 418 -18.56 19.39 -16.71
C VAL A 418 -17.38 19.59 -17.67
N LEU A 419 -16.31 20.28 -17.26
CA LEU A 419 -15.11 20.50 -18.08
C LEU A 419 -14.19 19.29 -18.22
N GLY A 420 -14.49 18.15 -17.58
CA GLY A 420 -13.79 16.89 -17.87
C GLY A 420 -12.29 16.90 -17.60
N PHE A 421 -11.82 17.64 -16.59
CA PHE A 421 -10.47 17.45 -16.07
C PHE A 421 -10.40 16.11 -15.34
N GLY A 422 -9.93 15.09 -16.05
CA GLY A 422 -9.43 13.88 -15.42
C GLY A 422 -8.28 14.23 -14.48
N ASN A 423 -8.40 13.84 -13.22
CA ASN A 423 -7.34 13.79 -12.21
C ASN A 423 -6.34 14.96 -12.22
N VAL A 424 -6.78 16.13 -11.77
CA VAL A 424 -5.88 17.04 -11.05
C VAL A 424 -6.56 17.36 -9.72
N ALA A 425 -5.96 16.88 -8.64
CA ALA A 425 -6.22 17.40 -7.30
C ALA A 425 -5.78 18.87 -7.27
N CYS A 426 -6.64 19.77 -7.74
CA CYS A 426 -6.43 21.20 -7.62
C CYS A 426 -6.69 21.58 -6.16
N ASN A 427 -5.60 21.87 -5.46
CA ASN A 427 -5.58 22.40 -4.11
C ASN A 427 -6.38 23.73 -4.09
N VAL A 428 -7.63 23.71 -3.60
CA VAL A 428 -8.53 24.89 -3.52
C VAL A 428 -8.14 25.78 -2.33
N GLN A 429 -6.86 26.14 -2.22
CA GLN A 429 -6.37 26.99 -1.14
C GLN A 429 -5.75 28.32 -1.62
N SER A 430 -5.65 28.55 -2.94
CA SER A 430 -4.99 29.76 -3.48
C SER A 430 -5.88 30.79 -4.18
N PHE A 431 -7.19 30.59 -4.30
CA PHE A 431 -8.09 31.65 -4.80
C PHE A 431 -8.79 32.37 -3.65
N CYS A 432 -7.99 33.09 -2.86
CA CYS A 432 -8.45 34.17 -2.00
C CYS A 432 -7.36 35.26 -1.95
N VAL A 433 -7.11 35.87 -3.10
CA VAL A 433 -6.48 37.19 -3.21
C VAL A 433 -7.23 37.95 -4.30
N ILE A 434 -8.29 38.64 -3.90
CA ILE A 434 -8.54 40.09 -4.01
C ILE A 434 -9.85 40.35 -3.27
#